data_AF-A0A927XIV8-F1
#
_entry.id   AF-A0A927XIV8-F1
#
_cell.length_a   1.000
_cell.length_b   1.000
_cell.length_c   1.000
_cell.angle_alpha   90.00
_cell.angle_beta   90.00
_cell.angle_gamma   90.00
#
_symmetry.space_group_name_H-M   'P 1'
#
loop_
_entity.id
_entity.type
_entity.pdbx_description
1 polymer ?
#
loop_
_entity_poly.entity_id
_entity_poly.type
_entity_poly.pdbx_seq_one_letter_code
_entity_poly.pdbx_strand_id
1 'polypeptide(L)'
;VPASRGMGTRLELRSVDPTANPYLALAVLLEAGLDGIENKIEAPAPVESNIYVMTEEERKEAGIRDLPSTLHNAVKALQEDEVVKAALGEHIFVNFVEAKKIEWSSYAAFVSQWEIDNYLDLY
;
A
#
# COMPACT_ATOMS: atom_id res chain seq x y z
N VAL A 1 3.01 -2.91 -17.01
CA VAL A 1 2.53 -2.15 -18.19
C VAL A 1 1.96 -3.14 -19.19
N PRO A 2 0.67 -3.05 -19.56
CA PRO A 2 0.07 -3.94 -20.55
C PRO A 2 0.75 -3.87 -21.93
N ALA A 3 0.57 -4.89 -22.77
CA ALA A 3 1.18 -4.94 -24.11
C ALA A 3 0.61 -3.90 -25.10
N SER A 4 -0.61 -3.41 -24.87
CA SER A 4 -1.27 -2.41 -25.72
C SER A 4 -0.44 -1.11 -25.88
N ARG A 5 -0.46 -0.51 -27.07
CA ARG A 5 0.24 0.73 -27.41
C ARG A 5 -0.70 1.73 -28.12
N GLY A 6 -0.22 2.94 -28.41
CA GLY A 6 -1.04 4.03 -28.96
C GLY A 6 -1.99 4.60 -27.90
N MET A 7 -3.26 4.82 -28.25
CA MET A 7 -4.29 5.30 -27.29
C MET A 7 -4.56 4.32 -26.14
N GLY A 8 -4.18 3.04 -26.27
CA GLY A 8 -4.32 2.05 -25.21
C GLY A 8 -3.16 2.00 -24.21
N THR A 9 -2.16 2.86 -24.35
CA THR A 9 -0.97 2.90 -23.46
C THR A 9 -1.40 3.37 -22.07
N ARG A 10 -1.09 2.56 -21.04
CA ARG A 10 -1.50 2.83 -19.65
C ARG A 10 -0.58 2.15 -18.64
N LEU A 11 -0.54 2.68 -17.43
CA LEU A 11 -0.01 2.00 -16.25
C LEU A 11 -1.14 1.21 -15.59
N GLU A 12 -0.80 0.09 -14.96
CA GLU A 12 -1.74 -0.75 -14.21
C GLU A 12 -1.18 -0.95 -12.81
N LEU A 13 -1.82 -0.33 -11.82
CA LEU A 13 -1.50 -0.53 -10.42
C LEU A 13 -2.41 -1.62 -9.85
N ARG A 14 -1.80 -2.74 -9.48
CA ARG A 14 -2.51 -3.97 -9.12
C ARG A 14 -2.71 -4.16 -7.61
N SER A 15 -2.25 -3.21 -6.80
CA SER A 15 -2.36 -3.25 -5.34
C SER A 15 -3.71 -2.75 -4.80
N VAL A 16 -4.49 -2.03 -5.60
CA VAL A 16 -5.80 -1.51 -5.19
C VAL A 16 -6.82 -2.65 -5.18
N ASP A 17 -7.54 -2.77 -4.07
CA ASP A 17 -8.60 -3.76 -3.86
C ASP A 17 -9.99 -3.08 -3.78
N PRO A 18 -11.11 -3.83 -3.87
CA PRO A 18 -12.46 -3.24 -3.94
C PRO A 18 -12.97 -2.66 -2.62
N THR A 19 -12.24 -2.80 -1.51
CA THR A 19 -12.58 -2.14 -0.23
C THR A 19 -12.16 -0.68 -0.18
N ALA A 20 -11.27 -0.26 -1.09
CA ALA A 20 -10.81 1.11 -1.17
C ALA A 20 -11.95 2.07 -1.56
N ASN A 21 -11.96 3.26 -0.94
CA ASN A 21 -12.80 4.34 -1.44
C ASN A 21 -12.25 4.80 -2.81
N PRO A 22 -13.02 4.69 -3.91
CA PRO A 22 -12.49 4.93 -5.25
C PRO A 22 -12.04 6.37 -5.48
N TYR A 23 -12.69 7.34 -4.80
CA TYR A 23 -12.32 8.75 -4.91
C TYR A 23 -10.99 9.04 -4.22
N LEU A 24 -10.80 8.52 -3.01
CA LEU A 24 -9.56 8.70 -2.26
C LEU A 24 -8.40 7.96 -2.93
N ALA A 25 -8.65 6.75 -3.43
CA ALA A 25 -7.67 5.97 -4.18
C ALA A 25 -7.20 6.74 -5.43
N LEU A 26 -8.12 7.25 -6.25
CA LEU A 26 -7.74 8.04 -7.43
C LEU A 26 -7.00 9.32 -7.06
N ALA A 27 -7.40 10.02 -5.99
CA ALA A 27 -6.73 11.24 -5.55
C ALA A 27 -5.26 11.00 -5.19
N VAL A 28 -4.97 10.01 -4.33
CA VAL A 28 -3.58 9.74 -3.90
C VAL A 28 -2.72 9.16 -5.03
N LEU A 29 -3.31 8.37 -5.93
CA LEU A 29 -2.59 7.81 -7.07
C LEU A 29 -2.27 8.85 -8.13
N LEU A 30 -3.20 9.78 -8.37
CA LEU A 30 -2.96 10.89 -9.27
C LEU A 30 -1.86 11.79 -8.72
N GLU A 31 -1.95 12.18 -7.44
CA GLU A 31 -0.95 13.05 -6.81
C GLU A 31 0.44 12.42 -6.83
N ALA A 32 0.58 11.15 -6.44
CA ALA A 32 1.88 10.46 -6.49
C ALA A 32 2.45 10.38 -7.92
N GLY A 33 1.58 10.21 -8.93
CA GLY A 33 1.99 10.22 -10.33
C GLY A 33 2.43 11.61 -10.81
N LEU A 34 1.71 12.66 -10.40
CA LEU A 34 2.05 14.06 -10.73
C LEU A 34 3.35 14.49 -10.05
N ASP A 35 3.53 14.16 -8.77
CA ASP A 35 4.77 14.43 -8.02
C ASP A 35 6.00 13.86 -8.74
N GLY A 36 5.90 12.61 -9.23
CA GLY A 36 6.97 12.00 -10.04
C GLY A 36 7.27 12.73 -11.35
N ILE A 37 6.25 13.27 -12.01
CA ILE A 37 6.40 14.04 -13.26
C ILE A 37 7.02 15.42 -12.97
N GLU A 38 6.49 16.14 -11.99
CA GLU A 38 6.92 17.50 -11.63
C GLU A 38 8.36 17.53 -11.13
N ASN A 39 8.71 16.57 -10.27
CA ASN A 39 10.06 16.44 -9.72
C ASN A 39 11.00 15.62 -10.61
N LYS A 40 10.53 15.14 -11.77
CA LYS A 40 11.31 14.33 -12.72
C LYS A 40 12.00 13.14 -12.06
N ILE A 41 11.28 12.45 -11.19
CA ILE A 41 11.79 11.29 -10.47
C ILE A 41 12.14 10.20 -11.50
N GLU A 42 13.39 9.74 -11.47
CA GLU A 42 13.85 8.68 -12.35
C GLU A 42 13.16 7.37 -11.99
N ALA A 43 12.50 6.75 -12.98
CA ALA A 43 11.87 5.46 -12.79
C ALA A 43 12.94 4.38 -12.60
N PRO A 44 12.81 3.49 -11.59
CA PRO A 44 13.74 2.39 -11.42
C PRO A 44 13.68 1.44 -12.63
N ALA A 45 14.75 0.67 -12.80
CA ALA A 45 14.78 -0.40 -13.82
C ALA A 45 13.63 -1.40 -13.59
N PRO A 46 12.98 -1.88 -14.67
CA PRO A 46 11.92 -2.86 -14.54
C PRO A 46 12.47 -4.19 -14.02
N VAL A 47 11.70 -4.84 -13.14
CA VAL A 47 11.96 -6.21 -12.71
C VAL A 47 11.15 -7.16 -13.61
N GLU A 48 11.85 -7.94 -14.44
CA GLU A 48 11.23 -8.88 -15.40
C GLU A 48 11.16 -10.32 -14.89
N SER A 49 11.79 -10.62 -13.76
CA SER A 49 11.76 -11.93 -13.10
C SER A 49 10.50 -12.12 -12.25
N ASN A 50 10.20 -13.38 -11.94
CA ASN A 50 9.10 -13.69 -11.03
C ASN A 50 9.51 -13.39 -9.58
N ILE A 51 9.01 -12.28 -9.03
CA ILE A 51 9.32 -11.82 -7.67
C ILE A 51 8.91 -12.81 -6.57
N TYR A 52 7.97 -13.71 -6.83
CA TYR A 52 7.47 -14.67 -5.83
C TYR A 52 8.46 -15.80 -5.53
N VAL A 53 9.40 -16.07 -6.44
CA VAL A 53 10.41 -17.12 -6.24
C VAL A 53 11.77 -16.58 -5.80
N MET A 54 11.89 -15.26 -5.71
CA MET A 54 13.13 -14.62 -5.27
C MET A 54 13.33 -14.80 -3.77
N THR A 55 14.58 -14.94 -3.34
CA THR A 55 14.95 -14.84 -1.93
C THR A 55 14.83 -13.39 -1.45
N GLU A 56 14.88 -13.18 -0.13
CA GLU A 56 14.90 -11.83 0.44
C GLU A 56 16.15 -11.04 0.00
N GLU A 57 17.30 -11.71 -0.09
CA GLU A 57 18.56 -11.12 -0.55
C GLU A 57 18.46 -10.68 -2.01
N GLU A 58 17.95 -11.54 -2.90
CA GLU A 58 17.74 -11.22 -4.32
C GLU A 58 16.77 -10.04 -4.50
N ARG A 59 15.68 -9.97 -3.70
CA ARG A 59 14.74 -8.84 -3.74
C ARG A 59 15.43 -7.54 -3.35
N LYS A 60 16.25 -7.58 -2.31
CA LYS A 60 16.99 -6.42 -1.82
C LYS A 60 18.03 -5.94 -2.83
N GLU A 61 18.76 -6.86 -3.46
CA GLU A 61 19.72 -6.54 -4.54
C GLU A 61 19.03 -5.92 -5.75
N ALA A 62 17.81 -6.36 -6.07
CA ALA A 62 16.98 -5.78 -7.13
C ALA A 62 16.28 -4.46 -6.72
N GLY A 63 16.52 -3.94 -5.50
CA GLY A 63 15.91 -2.71 -5.01
C GLY A 63 14.41 -2.81 -4.71
N ILE A 64 13.88 -4.03 -4.56
CA ILE A 64 12.47 -4.28 -4.25
C ILE A 64 12.24 -4.06 -2.76
N ARG A 65 11.19 -3.30 -2.45
CA ARG A 65 10.72 -3.08 -1.08
C ARG A 65 9.34 -3.71 -0.91
N ASP A 66 9.15 -4.42 0.19
CA ASP A 66 7.85 -5.00 0.51
C ASP A 66 6.86 -3.91 0.93
N LEU A 67 5.60 -4.08 0.56
CA LEU A 67 4.51 -3.24 1.04
C LEU A 67 4.25 -3.50 2.54
N PRO A 68 3.63 -2.54 3.25
CA PRO A 68 3.27 -2.73 4.65
C PRO A 68 2.43 -4.00 4.85
N SER A 69 2.85 -4.86 5.79
CA SER A 69 2.24 -6.16 6.04
C SER A 69 0.94 -6.11 6.85
N THR A 70 0.61 -4.96 7.43
CA THR A 70 -0.58 -4.76 8.28
C THR A 70 -1.18 -3.37 8.05
N LEU A 71 -2.46 -3.22 8.38
CA LEU A 71 -3.12 -1.91 8.38
C LEU A 71 -2.39 -0.89 9.28
N HIS A 72 -1.90 -1.34 10.45
CA HIS A 72 -1.11 -0.50 11.34
C HIS A 72 0.14 0.08 10.67
N ASN A 73 0.92 -0.78 10.01
CA ASN A 73 2.14 -0.36 9.32
C ASN A 73 1.81 0.53 8.10
N ALA A 74 0.71 0.26 7.39
CA ALA A 74 0.26 1.09 6.28
C ALA A 74 -0.15 2.50 6.74
N VAL A 75 -0.90 2.61 7.85
CA VAL A 75 -1.27 3.90 8.45
C VAL A 75 -0.03 4.64 8.94
N LYS A 76 0.96 3.96 9.52
CA LYS A 76 2.22 4.59 9.92
C LYS A 76 2.98 5.17 8.72
N ALA A 77 3.13 4.40 7.64
CA ALA A 77 3.78 4.87 6.43
C ALA A 77 3.04 6.06 5.81
N LEU A 78 1.70 6.03 5.77
CA LEU A 78 0.87 7.15 5.32
C LEU A 78 1.12 8.43 6.13
N GLN A 79 1.31 8.33 7.45
CA GLN A 79 1.57 9.50 8.30
C GLN A 79 2.93 10.16 8.04
N GLU A 80 3.89 9.43 7.46
CA GLU A 80 5.24 9.90 7.12
C GLU A 80 5.33 10.45 5.68
N ASP A 81 4.29 10.25 4.86
CA ASP A 81 4.27 10.64 3.44
C ASP A 81 3.54 11.98 3.23
N GLU A 82 4.30 13.05 3.00
CA GLU A 82 3.73 14.39 2.83
C GLU A 82 2.95 14.57 1.52
N VAL A 83 3.30 13.84 0.45
CA VAL A 83 2.59 13.92 -0.84
C VAL A 83 1.20 13.32 -0.70
N VAL A 84 1.10 12.13 -0.11
CA VAL A 84 -0.19 11.47 0.11
C VAL A 84 -1.04 12.23 1.14
N LYS A 85 -0.43 12.79 2.19
CA LYS A 85 -1.12 13.68 3.14
C LYS A 85 -1.72 14.89 2.47
N ALA A 86 -0.96 15.56 1.59
CA ALA A 86 -1.43 16.71 0.84
C ALA A 86 -2.59 16.33 -0.09
N ALA A 87 -2.51 15.19 -0.78
CA ALA A 87 -3.55 14.68 -1.67
C ALA A 87 -4.90 14.46 -0.97
N LEU A 88 -4.88 13.98 0.27
CA LEU A 88 -6.09 13.79 1.07
C LEU A 88 -6.62 15.10 1.64
N GLY A 89 -5.74 16.05 1.94
CA GLY A 89 -6.06 17.27 2.67
C GLY A 89 -6.30 17.01 4.17
N GLU A 90 -6.12 18.06 4.98
CA GLU A 90 -6.07 17.96 6.45
C GLU A 90 -7.29 17.27 7.06
N HIS A 91 -8.50 17.71 6.68
CA HIS A 91 -9.74 17.17 7.25
C HIS A 91 -9.92 15.68 6.98
N ILE A 92 -9.68 15.22 5.74
CA ILE A 92 -9.84 13.80 5.39
C ILE A 92 -8.73 12.98 6.02
N PHE A 93 -7.48 13.45 5.95
CA PHE A 93 -6.33 12.75 6.51
C PHE A 93 -6.51 12.46 8.01
N VAL A 94 -6.86 13.47 8.81
CA VAL A 94 -7.02 13.32 10.27
C VAL A 94 -8.10 12.29 10.59
N ASN A 95 -9.29 12.43 10.01
CA ASN A 95 -10.41 11.52 10.25
C ASN A 95 -10.12 10.10 9.73
N PHE A 96 -9.44 9.96 8.59
CA PHE A 96 -9.07 8.67 8.02
C PHE A 96 -8.10 7.91 8.94
N VAL A 97 -7.04 8.59 9.39
CA VAL A 97 -6.03 8.00 10.30
C VAL A 97 -6.67 7.60 11.62
N GLU A 98 -7.53 8.45 12.19
CA GLU A 98 -8.25 8.14 13.43
C GLU A 98 -9.15 6.91 13.27
N ALA A 99 -10.00 6.89 12.24
CA ALA A 99 -10.89 5.77 11.97
C ALA A 99 -10.12 4.45 11.81
N LYS A 100 -9.00 4.46 11.07
CA LYS A 100 -8.19 3.26 10.84
C LYS A 100 -7.40 2.81 12.07
N LYS A 101 -7.02 3.72 12.97
CA LYS A 101 -6.43 3.37 14.27
C LYS A 101 -7.44 2.71 15.20
N ILE A 102 -8.69 3.17 15.20
CA ILE A 102 -9.78 2.56 15.97
C ILE A 102 -10.07 1.15 15.42
N GLU A 103 -10.21 1.02 14.10
CA GLU A 103 -10.41 -0.27 13.41
C GLU A 103 -9.31 -1.27 13.76
N TRP A 104 -8.04 -0.87 13.62
CA TRP A 104 -6.91 -1.73 13.94
C TRP A 104 -6.87 -2.11 15.43
N SER A 105 -7.10 -1.17 16.33
CA SER A 105 -7.12 -1.45 17.78
C SER A 105 -8.18 -2.48 18.14
N SER A 106 -9.37 -2.40 17.51
CA SER A 106 -10.43 -3.38 17.70
C SER A 106 -10.05 -4.76 17.16
N TYR A 107 -9.41 -4.83 16.00
CA TYR A 107 -8.94 -6.09 15.42
C TYR A 107 -7.84 -6.73 16.27
N ALA A 108 -6.87 -5.94 16.73
CA ALA A 108 -5.74 -6.44 17.51
C ALA A 108 -6.13 -6.95 18.91
N ALA A 109 -7.26 -6.50 19.45
CA ALA A 109 -7.80 -6.98 20.72
C ALA A 109 -8.76 -8.18 20.57
N PHE A 110 -9.08 -8.59 19.34
CA PHE A 110 -9.99 -9.68 19.07
C PHE A 110 -9.28 -11.03 19.22
N VAL A 111 -9.83 -11.91 20.05
CA VAL A 111 -9.38 -13.31 20.15
C VAL A 111 -10.04 -14.10 19.03
N SER A 112 -9.24 -14.50 18.06
CA SER A 112 -9.70 -15.24 16.88
C SER A 112 -9.96 -16.72 17.18
N GLN A 113 -10.82 -17.34 16.36
CA GLN A 113 -11.04 -18.78 16.44
C GLN A 113 -9.73 -19.56 16.22
N TRP A 114 -8.85 -19.07 15.36
CA TRP A 114 -7.54 -19.68 15.14
C TRP A 114 -6.71 -19.74 16.44
N GLU A 115 -6.70 -18.67 17.25
CA GLU A 115 -5.99 -18.68 18.53
C GLU A 115 -6.61 -19.68 19.51
N ILE A 116 -7.94 -19.74 19.58
CA ILE A 116 -8.67 -20.70 20.42
C ILE A 116 -8.28 -22.13 20.02
N ASP A 117 -8.37 -22.45 18.74
CA ASP A 117 -8.11 -23.80 18.20
C ASP A 117 -6.65 -24.24 18.42
N ASN A 118 -5.70 -23.32 18.51
CA ASN A 118 -4.26 -23.64 18.62
C ASN A 118 -3.72 -23.59 20.06
N TYR A 119 -4.33 -22.79 20.94
CA TYR A 119 -3.75 -22.52 22.25
C TYR A 119 -4.61 -22.96 23.44
N LEU A 120 -5.95 -23.02 23.32
CA LEU A 120 -6.84 -23.24 24.47
C LEU A 120 -6.65 -24.62 25.13
N ASP A 121 -6.41 -25.67 24.33
CA ASP A 121 -6.20 -27.03 24.85
C ASP A 121 -4.72 -27.32 25.16
N LEU A 122 -3.80 -26.48 24.67
CA LEU A 122 -2.35 -26.67 24.80
C LEU A 122 -1.80 -26.02 26.09
N TYR A 123 -2.40 -24.93 26.55
CA TYR A 123 -1.98 -24.13 27.71
C TYR A 123 -3.14 -23.87 28.66
#